data_AF-A0A7V9PCJ7-F1
#
_entry.id   AF-A0A7V9PCJ7-F1
#
_cell.length_a   1.000
_cell.length_b   1.000
_cell.length_c   1.000
_cell.angle_alpha   90.00
_cell.angle_beta   90.00
_cell.angle_gamma   90.00
#
_symmetry.space_group_name_H-M   'P 1'
#
loop_
_entity.id
_entity.type
_entity.pdbx_description
1 polymer ?
#
loop_
_entity_poly.entity_id
_entity_poly.type
_entity_poly.pdbx_seq_one_letter_code
_entity_poly.pdbx_strand_id
1 'polypeptide(L)'
;MAEVATAAGVSKPLLYHYFSTKSELYLAAVRSAADELSEATRPDPALPVGLRLRKALTAHLDWIDDHALAYRAILQGGISSDRHVQAIVEGSRADVVSRLAEALELGDLAPAQRIALWGWVGFLEGACLDWLAAKDISKPHLARLLGASVSGALRAAEVDPAPTDE
;
A
#
# COMPACT_ATOMS: atom_id res chain seq x y z
N MET A 1 -12.04 7.60 -22.10
CA MET A 1 -11.40 7.18 -23.35
C MET A 1 -10.92 8.37 -24.17
N ALA A 2 -11.80 9.27 -24.63
CA ALA A 2 -11.36 10.43 -25.44
C ALA A 2 -10.35 11.31 -24.70
N GLU A 3 -10.67 11.75 -23.49
CA GLU A 3 -9.75 12.56 -22.64
C GLU A 3 -8.42 11.85 -22.36
N VAL A 4 -8.46 10.55 -22.07
CA VAL A 4 -7.25 9.75 -21.82
C VAL A 4 -6.38 9.64 -23.08
N ALA A 5 -6.99 9.43 -24.25
CA ALA A 5 -6.25 9.38 -25.51
C ALA A 5 -5.57 10.71 -25.81
N THR A 6 -6.29 11.83 -25.61
CA THR A 6 -5.72 13.19 -25.73
C THR A 6 -4.57 13.41 -24.75
N ALA A 7 -4.75 13.06 -23.47
CA ALA A 7 -3.72 13.21 -22.45
C ALA A 7 -2.47 12.36 -22.74
N ALA A 8 -2.64 11.16 -23.29
CA ALA A 8 -1.55 10.27 -23.67
C ALA A 8 -0.94 10.58 -25.05
N GLY A 9 -1.45 11.58 -25.78
CA GLY A 9 -0.97 11.92 -27.12
C GLY A 9 -1.22 10.84 -28.18
N VAL A 10 -2.21 9.97 -27.96
CA VAL A 10 -2.57 8.86 -28.86
C VAL A 10 -3.95 9.03 -29.47
N SER A 11 -4.23 8.31 -30.56
CA SER A 11 -5.56 8.33 -31.17
C SER A 11 -6.55 7.50 -30.32
N LYS A 12 -7.82 7.92 -30.31
CA LYS A 12 -8.90 7.17 -29.66
C LYS A 12 -9.01 5.73 -30.19
N PRO A 13 -8.96 5.44 -31.51
CA PRO A 13 -8.95 4.07 -32.03
C PRO A 13 -7.76 3.24 -31.52
N LEU A 14 -6.56 3.82 -31.41
CA LEU A 14 -5.40 3.12 -30.86
C LEU A 14 -5.62 2.74 -29.40
N LEU A 15 -6.22 3.63 -28.59
CA LEU A 15 -6.54 3.29 -27.20
C LEU A 15 -7.57 2.14 -27.10
N TYR A 16 -8.57 2.10 -28.00
CA TYR A 16 -9.53 0.99 -28.08
C TYR A 16 -8.92 -0.33 -28.58
N HIS A 17 -7.80 -0.26 -29.32
CA HIS A 17 -7.08 -1.46 -29.74
C HIS A 17 -6.46 -2.19 -28.54
N TYR A 18 -5.99 -1.45 -27.53
CA TYR A 18 -5.43 -2.03 -26.30
C TYR A 18 -6.47 -2.29 -25.22
N PHE A 19 -7.48 -1.43 -25.11
CA PHE A 19 -8.51 -1.51 -24.08
C PHE A 19 -9.89 -1.39 -24.70
N SER A 20 -10.58 -2.53 -24.78
CA SER A 20 -11.91 -2.63 -25.39
C SER A 20 -12.95 -1.83 -24.60
N THR A 21 -12.74 -1.65 -23.30
CA THR A 21 -13.65 -0.91 -22.41
C THR A 21 -12.92 0.07 -21.48
N LYS A 22 -13.66 1.07 -20.98
CA LYS A 22 -13.15 1.98 -19.94
C LYS A 22 -12.78 1.22 -18.65
N SER A 23 -13.53 0.16 -18.32
CA SER A 23 -13.26 -0.67 -17.14
C SER A 23 -11.95 -1.45 -17.27
N GLU A 24 -11.65 -1.97 -18.47
CA GLU A 24 -10.39 -2.66 -18.75
C GLU A 24 -9.19 -1.71 -18.63
N LEU A 25 -9.30 -0.51 -19.21
CA LEU A 25 -8.31 0.55 -19.04
C LEU A 25 -8.13 0.92 -17.55
N TYR A 26 -9.23 1.06 -16.81
CA TYR A 26 -9.18 1.37 -15.39
C TYR A 26 -8.46 0.26 -14.60
N LEU A 27 -8.79 -1.00 -14.86
CA LEU A 27 -8.17 -2.14 -14.20
C LEU A 27 -6.66 -2.21 -14.50
N ALA A 28 -6.26 -1.96 -15.74
CA ALA A 28 -4.86 -1.90 -16.13
C ALA A 28 -4.12 -0.74 -15.43
N ALA A 29 -4.75 0.42 -15.31
CA ALA A 29 -4.19 1.57 -14.60
C ALA A 29 -4.01 1.27 -13.10
N VAL A 30 -5.00 0.64 -12.45
CA VAL A 30 -4.87 0.24 -11.03
C VAL A 30 -3.76 -0.78 -10.83
N ARG A 31 -3.64 -1.77 -11.74
CA ARG A 31 -2.55 -2.75 -11.69
C ARG A 31 -1.18 -2.08 -11.83
N SER A 32 -1.04 -1.21 -12.83
CA SER A 32 0.20 -0.46 -13.04
C SER A 32 0.58 0.38 -11.82
N ALA A 33 -0.40 1.03 -11.19
CA ALA A 33 -0.17 1.82 -9.99
C ALA A 33 0.28 0.95 -8.79
N ALA A 34 -0.33 -0.23 -8.62
CA ALA A 34 0.08 -1.19 -7.61
C ALA A 34 1.52 -1.69 -7.85
N ASP A 35 1.86 -2.02 -9.10
CA ASP A 35 3.20 -2.48 -9.49
C ASP A 35 4.25 -1.37 -9.28
N GLU A 36 3.90 -0.11 -9.59
CA GLU A 36 4.78 1.05 -9.37
C GLU A 36 5.04 1.30 -7.89
N LEU A 37 4.00 1.27 -7.05
CA LEU A 37 4.15 1.40 -5.59
C LEU A 37 4.98 0.24 -5.02
N SER A 38 4.75 -0.97 -5.52
CA SER A 38 5.51 -2.15 -5.15
C SER A 38 6.99 -1.98 -5.51
N GLU A 39 7.32 -1.46 -6.70
CA GLU A 39 8.72 -1.20 -7.08
C GLU A 39 9.36 -0.10 -6.23
N ALA A 40 8.65 1.02 -6.03
CA ALA A 40 9.14 2.18 -5.29
C ALA A 40 9.47 1.84 -3.82
N THR A 41 8.77 0.87 -3.24
CA THR A 41 8.93 0.47 -1.84
C THR A 41 9.80 -0.77 -1.65
N ARG A 42 10.50 -1.23 -2.70
CA ARG A 42 11.38 -2.41 -2.60
C ARG A 42 12.46 -2.22 -1.53
N PRO A 43 12.57 -3.13 -0.55
CA PRO A 43 13.63 -3.04 0.45
C PRO A 43 14.98 -3.23 -0.23
N ASP A 44 15.95 -2.40 0.16
CA ASP A 44 17.34 -2.55 -0.25
C ASP A 44 18.07 -3.44 0.79
N PRO A 45 18.41 -4.69 0.44
CA PRO A 45 19.00 -5.63 1.39
C PRO A 45 20.39 -5.18 1.87
N ALA A 46 21.06 -4.28 1.14
CA ALA A 46 22.37 -3.76 1.55
C ALA A 46 22.28 -2.77 2.72
N LEU A 47 21.09 -2.28 3.07
CA LEU A 47 20.90 -1.34 4.18
C LEU A 47 20.64 -2.07 5.51
N PRO A 48 20.99 -1.47 6.65
CA PRO A 48 20.51 -1.91 7.96
C PRO A 48 18.97 -1.90 8.05
N VAL A 49 18.38 -2.87 8.77
CA VAL A 49 16.93 -3.06 8.96
C VAL A 49 16.17 -1.76 9.25
N GLY A 50 16.62 -0.97 10.23
CA GLY A 50 15.96 0.30 10.58
C GLY A 50 15.96 1.34 9.46
N LEU A 51 16.98 1.30 8.57
CA LEU A 51 17.04 2.16 7.39
C LEU A 51 16.19 1.62 6.23
N ARG A 52 16.04 0.29 6.08
CA ARG A 52 15.15 -0.33 5.08
C ARG A 52 13.72 0.14 5.28
N LEU A 53 13.18 -0.04 6.49
CA LEU A 53 11.80 0.37 6.81
C LEU A 53 11.60 1.87 6.61
N ARG A 54 12.53 2.70 7.09
CA ARG A 54 12.43 4.16 6.93
C ARG A 54 12.41 4.58 5.47
N LYS A 55 13.27 3.99 4.63
CA LYS A 55 13.28 4.29 3.18
C LYS A 55 11.99 3.83 2.50
N ALA A 56 11.51 2.62 2.79
CA ALA A 56 10.26 2.10 2.23
C ALA A 56 9.05 2.98 2.59
N LEU A 57 8.94 3.40 3.85
CA LEU A 57 7.88 4.31 4.30
C LEU A 57 8.00 5.70 3.65
N THR A 58 9.21 6.21 3.48
CA THR A 58 9.42 7.50 2.79
C THR A 58 8.96 7.41 1.33
N ALA A 59 9.38 6.36 0.61
CA ALA A 59 8.98 6.13 -0.77
C ALA A 59 7.47 5.92 -0.92
N HIS A 60 6.84 5.20 0.02
CA HIS A 60 5.38 5.06 0.06
C HIS A 60 4.70 6.42 0.21
N LEU A 61 5.16 7.26 1.16
CA LEU A 61 4.58 8.57 1.40
C LEU A 61 4.79 9.55 0.23
N ASP A 62 5.93 9.47 -0.46
CA ASP A 62 6.16 10.25 -1.67
C ASP A 62 5.22 9.81 -2.80
N TRP A 63 5.10 8.50 -3.02
CA TRP A 63 4.22 7.96 -4.06
C TRP A 63 2.75 8.31 -3.84
N ILE A 64 2.22 8.18 -2.61
CA ILE A 64 0.82 8.55 -2.33
C ILE A 64 0.56 10.05 -2.41
N ASP A 65 1.58 10.89 -2.18
CA ASP A 65 1.45 12.35 -2.28
C ASP A 65 1.30 12.75 -3.75
N ASP A 66 2.10 12.15 -4.63
CA ASP A 66 2.02 12.34 -6.07
C ASP A 66 0.72 11.75 -6.67
N HIS A 67 0.15 10.73 -6.03
CA HIS A 67 -1.04 10.01 -6.50
C HIS A 67 -2.28 10.20 -5.60
N ALA A 68 -2.35 11.29 -4.83
CA ALA A 68 -3.32 11.49 -3.74
C ALA A 68 -4.80 11.29 -4.15
N LEU A 69 -5.20 11.79 -5.33
CA LEU A 69 -6.57 11.66 -5.82
C LEU A 69 -6.93 10.19 -6.09
N ALA A 70 -6.04 9.46 -6.77
CA ALA A 70 -6.24 8.06 -7.10
C ALA A 70 -6.23 7.19 -5.83
N TYR A 71 -5.29 7.44 -4.92
CA TYR A 71 -5.18 6.74 -3.65
C TYR A 71 -6.46 6.86 -2.80
N ARG A 72 -6.98 8.08 -2.63
CA ARG A 72 -8.27 8.31 -1.93
C ARG A 72 -9.43 7.66 -2.67
N ALA A 73 -9.50 7.80 -3.99
CA ALA A 73 -10.56 7.18 -4.78
C ALA A 73 -10.55 5.65 -4.65
N ILE A 74 -9.37 5.03 -4.51
CA ILE A 74 -9.23 3.59 -4.35
C ILE A 74 -9.65 3.10 -2.97
N LEU A 75 -9.22 3.78 -1.91
CA LEU A 75 -9.45 3.34 -0.54
C LEU A 75 -10.78 3.83 0.08
N GLN A 76 -11.25 5.03 -0.28
CA GLN A 76 -12.49 5.62 0.23
C GLN A 76 -13.66 5.47 -0.73
N GLY A 77 -13.38 5.45 -2.04
CA GLY A 77 -14.40 5.18 -3.03
C GLY A 77 -14.91 3.77 -2.82
N GLY A 78 -16.24 3.59 -2.82
CA GLY A 78 -16.90 2.29 -2.74
C GLY A 78 -16.60 1.41 -3.95
N ILE A 79 -15.33 1.05 -4.17
CA ILE A 79 -14.80 0.07 -5.12
C ILE A 79 -15.32 -1.35 -4.78
N SER A 80 -16.33 -1.48 -3.93
CA SER A 80 -16.89 -2.72 -3.43
C SER A 80 -17.73 -3.50 -4.46
N SER A 81 -17.83 -3.07 -5.73
CA SER A 81 -18.56 -3.83 -6.76
C SER A 81 -17.68 -4.54 -7.79
N ASP A 82 -16.49 -4.03 -8.11
CA ASP A 82 -15.58 -4.70 -9.06
C ASP A 82 -14.59 -5.61 -8.33
N ARG A 83 -14.85 -6.92 -8.40
CA ARG A 83 -14.01 -7.95 -7.77
C ARG A 83 -12.57 -7.95 -8.26
N HIS A 84 -12.29 -7.51 -9.48
CA HIS A 84 -10.93 -7.50 -10.01
C HIS A 84 -10.09 -6.39 -9.39
N VAL A 85 -10.70 -5.23 -9.14
CA VAL A 85 -10.01 -4.12 -8.47
C VAL A 85 -9.73 -4.49 -7.01
N GLN A 86 -10.72 -5.09 -6.33
CA GLN A 86 -10.54 -5.60 -4.96
C GLN A 86 -9.40 -6.62 -4.88
N ALA A 87 -9.29 -7.53 -5.86
CA ALA A 87 -8.21 -8.51 -5.89
C ALA A 87 -6.82 -7.86 -6.06
N ILE A 88 -6.71 -6.76 -6.82
CA ILE A 88 -5.44 -6.03 -6.96
C ILE A 88 -5.07 -5.34 -5.64
N VAL A 89 -6.03 -4.65 -5.01
CA VAL A 89 -5.80 -3.97 -3.73
C VAL A 89 -5.39 -4.98 -2.65
N GLU A 90 -6.09 -6.11 -2.56
CA GLU A 90 -5.75 -7.17 -1.61
C GLU A 90 -4.38 -7.79 -1.88
N GLY A 91 -4.03 -8.00 -3.15
CA GLY A 91 -2.70 -8.43 -3.55
C GLY A 91 -1.61 -7.42 -3.14
N SER A 92 -1.88 -6.12 -3.29
CA SER A 92 -0.96 -5.05 -2.87
C SER A 92 -0.78 -5.03 -1.35
N ARG A 93 -1.84 -5.24 -0.57
CA ARG A 93 -1.73 -5.36 0.90
C ARG A 93 -0.90 -6.58 1.31
N ALA A 94 -1.12 -7.71 0.66
CA ALA A 94 -0.33 -8.93 0.90
C ALA A 94 1.15 -8.76 0.55
N ASP A 95 1.47 -8.01 -0.52
CA ASP A 95 2.83 -7.62 -0.89
C ASP A 95 3.47 -6.73 0.19
N VAL A 96 2.74 -5.74 0.72
CA VAL A 96 3.22 -4.91 1.84
C VAL A 96 3.54 -5.76 3.07
N VAL A 97 2.67 -6.71 3.45
CA VAL A 97 2.93 -7.61 4.58
C VAL A 97 4.20 -8.45 4.36
N SER A 98 4.35 -9.02 3.16
CA SER A 98 5.55 -9.80 2.79
C SER A 98 6.83 -8.96 2.88
N ARG A 99 6.79 -7.72 2.40
CA ARG A 99 7.93 -6.80 2.42
C ARG A 99 8.28 -6.30 3.81
N LEU A 100 7.30 -6.12 4.69
CA LEU A 100 7.57 -5.81 6.09
C LEU A 100 8.28 -6.98 6.76
N ALA A 101 7.83 -8.21 6.51
CA ALA A 101 8.47 -9.41 7.03
C ALA A 101 9.93 -9.53 6.56
N GLU A 102 10.19 -9.25 5.28
CA GLU A 102 11.54 -9.20 4.70
C GLU A 102 12.39 -8.05 5.29
N ALA A 103 11.85 -6.84 5.31
CA ALA A 103 12.56 -5.65 5.79
C ALA A 103 12.94 -5.75 7.27
N LEU A 104 12.11 -6.43 8.07
CA LEU A 104 12.29 -6.66 9.50
C LEU A 104 12.95 -8.01 9.83
N GLU A 105 13.33 -8.80 8.82
CA GLU A 105 14.00 -10.10 8.98
C GLU A 105 13.23 -11.08 9.88
N LEU A 106 11.90 -11.10 9.79
CA LEU A 106 11.02 -11.91 10.66
C LEU A 106 10.96 -13.39 10.30
N GLY A 107 11.41 -13.78 9.09
CA GLY A 107 11.26 -15.15 8.60
C GLY A 107 9.80 -15.56 8.43
N ASP A 108 9.47 -16.80 8.76
CA ASP A 108 8.09 -17.29 8.74
C ASP A 108 7.27 -16.65 9.86
N LEU A 109 6.21 -15.92 9.46
CA LEU A 109 5.36 -15.20 10.41
C LEU A 109 4.51 -16.16 11.24
N ALA A 110 4.63 -16.08 12.57
CA ALA A 110 3.68 -16.70 13.48
C ALA A 110 2.27 -16.12 13.27
N PRO A 111 1.18 -16.85 13.60
CA PRO A 111 -0.19 -16.38 13.38
C PRO A 111 -0.48 -14.99 13.97
N ALA A 112 0.02 -14.70 15.18
CA ALA A 112 -0.14 -13.39 15.81
C ALA A 112 0.62 -12.28 15.08
N GLN A 113 1.85 -12.55 14.63
CA GLN A 113 2.64 -11.59 13.85
C GLN A 113 1.96 -11.29 12.50
N ARG A 114 1.47 -12.32 11.82
CA ARG A 114 0.69 -12.16 10.58
C ARG A 114 -0.52 -11.26 10.81
N ILE A 115 -1.32 -11.51 11.85
CA ILE A 115 -2.49 -10.69 12.19
C ILE A 115 -2.08 -9.25 12.50
N ALA A 116 -1.01 -9.05 13.28
CA ALA A 116 -0.50 -7.73 13.63
C ALA A 116 -0.04 -6.92 12.41
N LEU A 117 0.66 -7.56 11.45
CA LEU A 117 1.08 -6.88 10.22
C LEU A 117 -0.11 -6.52 9.33
N TRP A 118 -1.11 -7.40 9.19
CA TRP A 118 -2.34 -7.08 8.47
C TRP A 118 -3.11 -5.92 9.12
N GLY A 119 -3.22 -5.90 10.45
CA GLY A 119 -3.82 -4.79 11.19
C GLY A 119 -3.03 -3.49 11.01
N TRP A 120 -1.71 -3.58 10.99
CA TRP A 120 -0.84 -2.42 10.74
C TRP A 120 -1.00 -1.87 9.32
N VAL A 121 -1.23 -2.70 8.30
CA VAL A 121 -1.55 -2.21 6.94
C VAL A 121 -2.83 -1.38 6.94
N GLY A 122 -3.87 -1.81 7.67
CA GLY A 122 -5.08 -0.99 7.85
C GLY A 122 -4.79 0.34 8.56
N PHE A 123 -3.92 0.33 9.57
CA PHE A 123 -3.47 1.56 10.24
C PHE A 123 -2.69 2.48 9.29
N LEU A 124 -1.79 1.93 8.47
CA LEU A 124 -1.04 2.65 7.45
C LEU A 124 -1.98 3.36 6.48
N GLU A 125 -2.94 2.63 5.91
CA GLU A 125 -3.94 3.17 4.99
C GLU A 125 -4.75 4.31 5.63
N GLY A 126 -5.26 4.10 6.85
CA GLY A 126 -6.01 5.11 7.59
C GLY A 126 -5.20 6.37 7.88
N ALA A 127 -3.96 6.21 8.36
CA ALA A 127 -3.07 7.33 8.66
C ALA A 127 -2.67 8.11 7.40
N CYS A 128 -2.43 7.43 6.29
CA CYS A 128 -2.13 8.05 4.99
C CYS A 128 -3.34 8.86 4.47
N LEU A 129 -4.56 8.33 4.59
CA LEU A 129 -5.77 9.04 4.17
C LEU A 129 -6.02 10.31 4.99
N ASP A 130 -5.87 10.22 6.31
CA ASP A 130 -5.99 11.37 7.21
C ASP A 130 -4.92 12.43 6.92
N TRP A 131 -3.66 12.00 6.80
CA TRP A 131 -2.57 12.90 6.44
C TRP A 131 -2.76 13.57 5.09
N LEU A 132 -3.22 12.85 4.07
CA LEU A 132 -3.52 13.47 2.78
C LEU A 132 -4.58 14.55 2.93
N ALA A 133 -5.59 14.36 3.79
CA ALA A 133 -6.68 15.31 3.99
C ALA A 133 -6.25 16.58 4.72
N ALA A 134 -5.43 16.45 5.77
CA ALA A 134 -5.03 17.58 6.62
C ALA A 134 -3.67 18.20 6.26
N LYS A 135 -2.67 17.36 5.93
CA LYS A 135 -1.26 17.73 5.71
C LYS A 135 -0.65 18.60 6.82
N ASP A 136 -1.09 18.38 8.05
CA ASP A 136 -0.71 19.16 9.24
C ASP A 136 0.58 18.66 9.93
N ILE A 137 1.07 17.46 9.56
CA ILE A 137 2.40 16.97 9.91
C ILE A 137 3.26 16.72 8.67
N SER A 138 4.58 16.91 8.81
CA SER A 138 5.53 16.63 7.73
C SER A 138 5.62 15.14 7.38
N LYS A 139 5.90 14.80 6.11
CA LYS A 139 6.14 13.41 5.67
C LYS A 139 7.18 12.66 6.54
N PRO A 140 8.34 13.25 6.92
CA PRO A 140 9.29 12.59 7.80
C PRO A 140 8.77 12.35 9.23
N HIS A 141 7.81 13.14 9.70
CA HIS A 141 7.14 12.88 10.98
C HIS A 141 6.20 11.69 10.84
N LEU A 142 5.35 11.67 9.81
CA LEU A 142 4.45 10.54 9.55
C LEU A 142 5.22 9.22 9.35
N ALA A 143 6.31 9.22 8.59
CA ALA A 143 7.14 8.02 8.39
C ALA A 143 7.69 7.47 9.72
N ARG A 144 8.09 8.34 10.65
CA ARG A 144 8.54 7.91 11.99
C ARG A 144 7.40 7.34 12.82
N LEU A 145 6.21 7.93 12.74
CA LEU A 145 5.02 7.44 13.42
C LEU A 145 4.65 6.03 12.92
N LEU A 146 4.59 5.85 11.60
CA LEU A 146 4.30 4.55 10.96
C LEU A 146 5.37 3.50 11.29
N GLY A 147 6.64 3.89 11.30
CA GLY A 147 7.74 3.00 11.69
C GLY A 147 7.68 2.59 13.16
N ALA A 148 7.30 3.49 14.06
CA ALA A 148 7.11 3.16 15.47
C ALA A 148 5.88 2.26 15.69
N SER A 149 4.79 2.48 14.94
CA SER A 149 3.56 1.71 15.10
C SER A 149 3.70 0.25 14.65
N VAL A 150 4.51 -0.06 13.64
CA VAL A 150 4.76 -1.47 13.26
C VAL A 150 5.52 -2.22 14.35
N SER A 151 6.52 -1.57 14.98
CA SER A 151 7.20 -2.15 16.13
C SER A 151 6.26 -2.36 17.32
N GLY A 152 5.32 -1.43 17.54
CA GLY A 152 4.27 -1.57 18.55
C GLY A 152 3.32 -2.75 18.25
N ALA A 153 2.90 -2.90 17.00
CA ALA A 153 2.04 -4.00 16.57
C ALA A 153 2.72 -5.36 16.75
N LEU A 154 4.01 -5.47 16.40
CA LEU A 154 4.78 -6.70 16.59
C LEU A 154 4.97 -7.05 18.07
N ARG A 155 5.24 -6.06 18.93
CA ARG A 155 5.28 -6.28 20.39
C ARG A 155 3.93 -6.75 20.94
N ALA A 156 2.83 -6.21 20.43
CA ALA A 156 1.49 -6.68 20.81
C ALA A 156 1.24 -8.14 20.41
N ALA A 157 1.85 -8.61 19.32
CA ALA A 157 1.78 -10.00 18.88
C ALA A 157 2.57 -10.97 19.77
N GLU A 158 3.50 -10.48 20.60
CA GLU A 158 4.27 -11.26 21.57
C GLU A 158 3.54 -11.41 22.92
N VAL A 159 2.42 -10.70 23.12
CA VAL A 159 1.62 -10.83 24.34
C VAL A 159 0.93 -12.20 24.31
N ASP A 160 1.34 -13.08 25.24
CA ASP A 160 0.80 -14.43 25.39
C ASP A 160 -0.74 -14.39 25.40
N PRO A 161 -1.44 -15.25 24.65
CA PRO A 161 -2.86 -15.46 24.92
C PRO A 161 -2.94 -15.90 26.38
N ALA A 162 -3.69 -15.16 27.21
CA ALA A 162 -4.01 -15.60 28.56
C ALA A 162 -4.38 -17.09 28.52
N PRO A 163 -3.92 -17.92 29.48
CA PRO A 163 -4.20 -19.35 29.45
C PRO A 163 -5.70 -19.51 29.25
N THR A 164 -6.07 -20.17 28.16
CA THR A 164 -7.45 -20.56 27.90
C THR A 164 -7.85 -21.41 29.10
N ASP A 165 -8.69 -20.85 29.99
CA ASP A 165 -9.27 -21.62 31.08
C ASP A 165 -10.02 -22.79 30.44
N GLU A 166 -9.49 -24.00 30.65
CA GLU A 166 -10.07 -25.29 30.25
C GLU A 166 -11.22 -25.68 31.19
#